data_AF-A0A9E2EXZ4-F1
#
_entry.id   AF-A0A9E2EXZ4-F1
#
_cell.length_a   1.000
_cell.length_b   1.000
_cell.length_c   1.000
_cell.angle_alpha   90.00
_cell.angle_beta   90.00
_cell.angle_gamma   90.00
#
_symmetry.space_group_name_H-M   'P 1'
#
loop_
_entity.id
_entity.type
_entity.pdbx_description
1 polymer ?
#
loop_
_entity_poly.entity_id
_entity_poly.type
_entity_poly.pdbx_seq_one_letter_code
_entity_poly.pdbx_strand_id
1 'polypeptide(L)'
;RKYGRNNPRVVPGMYKLAEWYSRVGNLEQSALIFRSADRILRDSEGEISVARADALMGLARLYERQGNRPAAATTLRKGIKLLDENPETDLLRRAQLQVALGDLYTREGRPTSAKAEYAEAWRDLSANEEYLDDRDEYFRMPVRLSGGPFPNKARNPRRMAGPTRVGSVVIRYDVDADGRASNVAVVESEPSGLMEDSLTSVYRRSAYRPRFVNGDPIDTTDLLSRHEFSYVAAADADDRGELPQPEVDRGRLERPGD
;
A
#
# COMPACT_ATOMS: atom_id res chain seq x y z
N ARG A 1 -20.97 -12.17 37.46
CA ARG A 1 -20.57 -12.23 36.03
C ARG A 1 -21.48 -11.29 35.24
N LYS A 2 -21.11 -10.01 35.04
CA LYS A 2 -22.03 -8.94 34.59
C LYS A 2 -21.75 -8.39 33.18
N TYR A 3 -21.09 -9.17 32.32
CA TYR A 3 -20.94 -8.85 30.89
C TYR A 3 -21.00 -10.18 30.13
N GLY A 4 -22.17 -10.52 29.60
CA GLY A 4 -22.36 -11.72 28.78
C GLY A 4 -21.69 -11.58 27.41
N ARG A 5 -21.52 -12.71 26.71
CA ARG A 5 -20.93 -12.81 25.36
C ARG A 5 -21.61 -11.94 24.29
N ASN A 6 -22.81 -11.40 24.59
CA ASN A 6 -23.62 -10.57 23.70
C ASN A 6 -23.69 -9.09 24.14
N ASN A 7 -22.79 -8.62 25.00
CA ASN A 7 -22.79 -7.21 25.42
C ASN A 7 -22.09 -6.33 24.39
N PRO A 8 -22.72 -5.28 23.82
CA PRO A 8 -22.09 -4.43 22.79
C PRO A 8 -20.78 -3.76 23.25
N ARG A 9 -20.56 -3.59 24.55
CA ARG A 9 -19.29 -3.03 25.09
C ARG A 9 -18.05 -3.88 24.80
N VAL A 10 -18.20 -5.15 24.41
CA VAL A 10 -17.05 -5.99 24.03
C VAL A 10 -16.61 -5.77 22.58
N VAL A 11 -17.44 -5.13 21.74
CA VAL A 11 -17.21 -4.97 20.30
C VAL A 11 -15.89 -4.24 19.97
N PRO A 12 -15.51 -3.13 20.64
CA PRO A 12 -14.21 -2.50 20.38
C PRO A 12 -13.02 -3.44 20.62
N GLY A 13 -13.11 -4.32 21.62
CA GLY A 13 -12.11 -5.36 21.87
C GLY A 13 -12.11 -6.45 20.79
N MET A 14 -13.29 -6.80 20.28
CA MET A 14 -13.44 -7.74 19.17
C MET A 14 -12.79 -7.21 17.88
N TYR A 15 -12.94 -5.93 17.55
CA TYR A 15 -12.28 -5.34 16.38
C TYR A 15 -10.76 -5.43 16.47
N LYS A 16 -10.18 -5.04 17.61
CA LYS A 16 -8.72 -5.17 17.84
C LYS A 16 -8.25 -6.62 17.68
N LEU A 17 -9.02 -7.57 18.21
CA LEU A 17 -8.71 -9.00 18.08
C LEU A 17 -8.83 -9.49 16.63
N ALA A 18 -9.87 -9.08 15.91
CA ALA A 18 -10.07 -9.41 14.50
C ALA A 18 -8.93 -8.85 13.63
N GLU A 19 -8.51 -7.61 13.86
CA GLU A 19 -7.38 -6.98 13.18
C GLU A 19 -6.06 -7.70 13.48
N TRP A 20 -5.85 -8.12 14.73
CA TRP A 20 -4.70 -8.93 15.09
C TRP A 20 -4.69 -10.27 14.34
N TYR A 21 -5.81 -11.01 14.33
CA TYR A 21 -5.94 -12.25 13.57
C TYR A 21 -5.69 -12.04 12.07
N SER A 22 -6.21 -10.94 11.52
CA SER A 22 -5.95 -10.53 10.13
C SER A 22 -4.45 -10.37 9.90
N ARG A 23 -3.74 -9.59 10.73
CA ARG A 23 -2.29 -9.36 10.58
C ARG A 23 -1.45 -10.63 10.62
N VAL A 24 -1.80 -11.61 11.46
CA VAL A 24 -1.09 -12.90 11.54
C VAL A 24 -1.54 -13.92 10.49
N GLY A 25 -2.39 -13.51 9.54
CA GLY A 25 -2.83 -14.34 8.41
C GLY A 25 -4.02 -15.25 8.69
N ASN A 26 -4.59 -15.23 9.90
CA ASN A 26 -5.77 -16.02 10.24
C ASN A 26 -7.07 -15.29 9.83
N LEU A 27 -7.33 -15.28 8.53
CA LEU A 27 -8.44 -14.53 7.93
C LEU A 27 -9.81 -15.09 8.33
N GLU A 28 -9.90 -16.41 8.57
CA GLU A 28 -11.14 -17.06 8.94
C GLU A 28 -11.59 -16.66 10.36
N GLN A 29 -10.69 -16.72 11.35
CA GLN A 29 -11.01 -16.28 12.70
C GLN A 29 -11.36 -14.79 12.75
N SER A 30 -10.62 -13.96 11.99
CA SER A 30 -10.94 -12.54 11.86
C SER A 30 -12.36 -12.32 11.30
N ALA A 31 -12.73 -13.04 10.24
CA ALA A 31 -14.07 -12.95 9.64
C ALA A 31 -15.17 -13.38 10.62
N LEU A 32 -14.94 -14.46 11.38
CA LEU A 32 -15.88 -14.92 12.40
C LEU A 32 -16.11 -13.85 13.48
N ILE A 33 -15.06 -13.16 13.90
CA ILE A 33 -15.15 -12.12 14.93
C ILE A 33 -15.91 -10.90 14.41
N PHE A 34 -15.62 -10.40 13.20
CA PHE A 34 -16.38 -9.28 12.64
C PHE A 34 -17.86 -9.64 12.42
N ARG A 35 -18.18 -10.85 11.92
CA ARG A 35 -19.58 -11.31 11.82
C ARG A 35 -20.26 -11.40 13.18
N SER A 36 -19.53 -11.83 14.21
CA SER A 36 -20.07 -11.88 15.57
C SER A 36 -20.29 -10.48 16.13
N ALA A 37 -19.40 -9.52 15.84
CA ALA A 37 -19.57 -8.13 16.25
C ALA A 37 -20.79 -7.50 15.56
N ASP A 38 -20.94 -7.67 14.24
CA ASP A 38 -22.13 -7.22 13.49
C ASP A 38 -23.42 -7.79 14.08
N ARG A 39 -23.44 -9.09 14.40
CA ARG A 39 -24.59 -9.73 15.05
C ARG A 39 -24.90 -9.13 16.42
N ILE A 40 -23.90 -8.93 17.27
CA ILE A 40 -24.11 -8.35 18.61
C ILE A 40 -24.70 -6.95 18.49
N LEU A 41 -24.15 -6.12 17.62
CA LEU A 41 -24.63 -4.75 17.39
C LEU A 41 -26.06 -4.77 16.84
N ARG A 42 -26.34 -5.61 15.85
CA ARG A 42 -27.69 -5.78 15.31
C ARG A 42 -28.72 -6.18 16.37
N ASP A 43 -28.38 -7.16 17.20
CA ASP A 43 -29.30 -7.70 18.21
C ASP A 43 -29.48 -6.74 19.41
N SER A 44 -28.51 -5.84 19.67
CA SER A 44 -28.53 -4.94 20.83
C SER A 44 -28.92 -3.49 20.51
N GLU A 45 -28.60 -3.00 19.32
CA GLU A 45 -28.79 -1.61 18.88
C GLU A 45 -29.74 -1.50 17.67
N GLY A 46 -30.11 -2.63 17.06
CA GLY A 46 -31.08 -2.71 15.97
C GLY A 46 -30.45 -2.84 14.57
N GLU A 47 -31.32 -3.08 13.58
CA GLU A 47 -30.90 -3.39 12.21
C GLU A 47 -30.18 -2.24 11.50
N ILE A 48 -30.48 -0.99 11.83
CA ILE A 48 -29.88 0.16 11.15
C ILE A 48 -28.74 0.81 11.97
N SER A 49 -28.26 0.19 13.06
CA SER A 49 -27.21 0.80 13.90
C SER A 49 -25.94 1.16 13.12
N VAL A 50 -25.51 2.42 13.20
CA VAL A 50 -24.30 2.94 12.54
C VAL A 50 -23.03 2.22 12.97
N ALA A 51 -22.98 1.68 14.19
CA ALA A 51 -21.82 0.95 14.70
C ALA A 51 -21.53 -0.33 13.88
N ARG A 52 -22.54 -0.87 13.19
CA ARG A 52 -22.39 -2.05 12.32
C ARG A 52 -21.51 -1.76 11.09
N ALA A 53 -21.39 -0.51 10.67
CA ALA A 53 -20.58 -0.12 9.52
C ALA A 53 -19.09 -0.50 9.68
N ASP A 54 -18.54 -0.37 10.89
CA ASP A 54 -17.14 -0.72 11.19
C ASP A 54 -16.90 -2.24 11.03
N ALA A 55 -17.87 -3.07 11.42
CA ALA A 55 -17.81 -4.51 11.22
C ALA A 55 -17.86 -4.89 9.72
N LEU A 56 -18.71 -4.20 8.95
CA LEU A 56 -18.83 -4.40 7.50
C LEU A 56 -17.56 -3.95 6.76
N MET A 57 -16.96 -2.83 7.16
CA MET A 57 -15.65 -2.38 6.66
C MET A 57 -14.57 -3.44 6.92
N GLY A 58 -14.52 -3.97 8.15
CA GLY A 58 -13.59 -5.05 8.51
C GLY A 58 -13.77 -6.31 7.64
N LEU A 59 -15.00 -6.74 7.42
CA LEU A 59 -15.33 -7.88 6.55
C LEU A 59 -14.95 -7.63 5.09
N ALA A 60 -15.21 -6.44 4.56
CA ALA A 60 -14.83 -6.07 3.20
C ALA A 60 -13.31 -6.15 2.99
N ARG A 61 -12.53 -5.58 3.91
CA ARG A 61 -11.05 -5.65 3.88
C ARG A 61 -10.54 -7.09 3.92
N LEU A 62 -11.19 -7.97 4.68
CA LEU A 62 -10.84 -9.39 4.69
C LEU A 62 -11.13 -10.07 3.35
N TYR A 63 -12.28 -9.79 2.74
CA TYR A 63 -12.60 -10.32 1.42
C TYR A 63 -11.62 -9.82 0.35
N GLU A 64 -11.17 -8.57 0.41
CA GLU A 64 -10.10 -8.07 -0.46
C GLU A 64 -8.79 -8.84 -0.27
N ARG A 65 -8.37 -9.09 0.97
CA ARG A 65 -7.16 -9.88 1.26
C ARG A 65 -7.27 -11.34 0.80
N GLN A 66 -8.48 -11.88 0.73
CA GLN A 66 -8.76 -13.20 0.15
C GLN A 66 -8.84 -13.17 -1.39
N GLY A 67 -8.73 -12.01 -2.03
CA GLY A 67 -8.93 -11.84 -3.46
C GLY A 67 -10.40 -11.87 -3.90
N ASN A 68 -11.35 -11.96 -2.97
CA ASN A 68 -12.78 -12.01 -3.25
C ASN A 68 -13.38 -10.60 -3.38
N ARG A 69 -13.01 -9.91 -4.46
CA ARG A 69 -13.48 -8.55 -4.76
C ARG A 69 -15.02 -8.43 -4.85
N PRO A 70 -15.76 -9.38 -5.45
CA PRO A 70 -17.23 -9.28 -5.49
C PRO A 70 -17.88 -9.28 -4.11
N ALA A 71 -17.38 -10.12 -3.18
CA ALA A 71 -17.87 -10.14 -1.80
C ALA A 71 -17.51 -8.86 -1.04
N ALA A 72 -16.30 -8.31 -1.26
CA ALA A 72 -15.90 -7.03 -0.71
C ALA A 72 -16.82 -5.90 -1.18
N ALA A 73 -17.01 -5.74 -2.49
CA ALA A 73 -17.90 -4.73 -3.08
C ALA A 73 -19.33 -4.82 -2.54
N THR A 74 -19.85 -6.05 -2.41
CA THR A 74 -21.20 -6.30 -1.87
C THR A 74 -21.29 -5.91 -0.40
N THR A 75 -20.24 -6.17 0.37
CA THR A 75 -20.19 -5.85 1.80
C THR A 75 -20.09 -4.34 2.03
N LEU A 76 -19.27 -3.64 1.24
CA LEU A 76 -19.16 -2.17 1.28
C LEU A 76 -20.49 -1.50 0.94
N ARG A 77 -21.15 -1.92 -0.14
CA ARG A 77 -22.48 -1.42 -0.52
C ARG A 77 -23.54 -1.65 0.57
N LYS A 78 -23.48 -2.77 1.29
CA LYS A 78 -24.35 -3.02 2.45
C LYS A 78 -24.10 -2.01 3.58
N GLY A 79 -22.84 -1.68 3.85
CA GLY A 79 -22.47 -0.68 4.86
C GLY A 79 -22.95 0.71 4.48
N ILE A 80 -22.75 1.12 3.22
CA ILE A 80 -23.22 2.40 2.70
C ILE A 80 -24.74 2.49 2.82
N LYS A 81 -25.46 1.48 2.32
CA LYS A 81 -26.91 1.40 2.40
C LYS A 81 -27.42 1.47 3.85
N LEU A 82 -26.76 0.78 4.78
CA LEU A 82 -27.11 0.83 6.20
C LEU A 82 -27.01 2.23 6.77
N LEU A 83 -25.97 2.99 6.40
CA LEU A 83 -25.80 4.38 6.85
C LEU A 83 -26.80 5.33 6.18
N ASP A 84 -27.15 5.09 4.91
CA ASP A 84 -28.17 5.86 4.20
C ASP A 84 -29.59 5.66 4.77
N GLU A 85 -29.88 4.46 5.29
CA GLU A 85 -31.16 4.13 5.92
C GLU A 85 -31.24 4.59 7.39
N ASN A 86 -30.13 5.01 7.99
CA ASN A 86 -30.10 5.50 9.38
C ASN A 86 -30.32 7.03 9.45
N PRO A 87 -31.33 7.53 10.19
CA PRO A 87 -31.61 8.96 10.34
C PRO A 87 -30.48 9.80 10.97
N GLU A 88 -29.63 9.18 11.79
CA GLU A 88 -28.47 9.81 12.44
C GLU A 88 -27.21 9.79 11.56
N THR A 89 -27.31 9.28 10.32
CA THR A 89 -26.26 9.12 9.29
C THR A 89 -24.84 9.55 9.72
N ASP A 90 -23.93 8.58 9.82
CA ASP A 90 -22.51 8.88 10.07
C ASP A 90 -21.76 9.12 8.74
N LEU A 91 -21.59 10.40 8.39
CA LEU A 91 -20.95 10.83 7.14
C LEU A 91 -19.49 10.36 7.04
N LEU A 92 -18.75 10.37 8.16
CA LEU A 92 -17.35 9.93 8.17
C LEU A 92 -17.26 8.44 7.83
N ARG A 93 -18.06 7.60 8.49
CA ARG A 93 -18.09 6.15 8.20
C ARG A 93 -18.58 5.86 6.78
N ARG A 94 -19.54 6.64 6.27
CA ARG A 94 -20.03 6.48 4.90
C ARG A 94 -18.95 6.82 3.88
N ALA A 95 -18.25 7.94 4.06
CA ALA A 95 -17.13 8.33 3.23
C ALA A 95 -16.01 7.27 3.23
N GLN A 96 -15.67 6.71 4.40
CA GLN A 96 -14.66 5.66 4.49
C GLN A 96 -15.04 4.41 3.67
N LEU A 97 -16.31 4.00 3.73
CA LEU A 97 -16.83 2.87 2.93
C LEU A 97 -16.83 3.17 1.43
N GLN A 98 -17.21 4.39 1.05
CA GLN A 98 -17.19 4.86 -0.35
C GLN A 98 -15.76 4.94 -0.89
N VAL A 99 -14.79 5.46 -0.13
CA VAL A 99 -13.36 5.45 -0.48
C VAL A 99 -12.88 4.02 -0.72
N ALA A 100 -13.20 3.08 0.17
CA ALA A 100 -12.83 1.68 0.01
C ALA A 100 -13.47 1.05 -1.25
N LEU A 101 -14.71 1.42 -1.57
CA LEU A 101 -15.42 0.91 -2.74
C LEU A 101 -14.86 1.52 -4.04
N GLY A 102 -14.55 2.82 -4.02
CA GLY A 102 -13.86 3.50 -5.11
C GLY A 102 -12.48 2.88 -5.37
N ASP A 103 -11.71 2.61 -4.31
CA ASP A 103 -10.41 1.95 -4.40
C ASP A 103 -10.51 0.58 -5.08
N LEU A 104 -11.51 -0.21 -4.70
CA LEU A 104 -11.79 -1.50 -5.30
C LEU A 104 -12.09 -1.37 -6.79
N TYR A 105 -12.96 -0.44 -7.18
CA TYR A 105 -13.30 -0.18 -8.58
C TYR A 105 -12.12 0.34 -9.39
N THR A 106 -11.27 1.19 -8.82
CA THR A 106 -10.02 1.63 -9.46
C THR A 106 -9.11 0.45 -9.75
N ARG A 107 -8.93 -0.48 -8.79
CA ARG A 107 -8.13 -1.70 -8.99
C ARG A 107 -8.71 -2.62 -10.06
N GLU A 108 -10.04 -2.63 -10.23
CA GLU A 108 -10.75 -3.39 -11.27
C GLU A 108 -10.74 -2.71 -12.65
N GLY A 109 -10.19 -1.49 -12.77
CA GLY A 109 -10.20 -0.73 -14.01
C GLY A 109 -11.58 -0.20 -14.38
N ARG A 110 -12.40 0.16 -13.39
CA ARG A 110 -13.74 0.72 -13.54
C ARG A 110 -13.77 2.20 -13.13
N PRO A 111 -13.13 3.11 -13.91
CA PRO A 111 -12.92 4.50 -13.50
C PRO A 111 -14.22 5.26 -13.26
N THR A 112 -15.25 5.05 -14.08
CA THR A 112 -16.55 5.73 -13.91
C THR A 112 -17.20 5.37 -12.56
N SER A 113 -17.20 4.09 -12.18
CA SER A 113 -17.72 3.67 -10.89
C SER A 113 -16.86 4.20 -9.74
N ALA A 114 -15.54 4.17 -9.88
CA ALA A 114 -14.64 4.68 -8.84
C ALA A 114 -14.82 6.18 -8.58
N LYS A 115 -14.88 6.99 -9.66
CA LYS A 115 -15.10 8.44 -9.58
C LYS A 115 -16.41 8.80 -8.87
N ALA A 116 -17.48 8.06 -9.15
CA ALA A 116 -18.76 8.28 -8.48
C ALA A 116 -18.64 8.08 -6.96
N GLU A 117 -18.06 6.96 -6.50
CA GLU A 117 -17.90 6.69 -5.07
C GLU A 117 -16.96 7.72 -4.39
N TYR A 118 -15.86 8.10 -5.03
CA TYR A 118 -14.97 9.12 -4.49
C TYR A 118 -15.60 10.51 -4.41
N ALA A 119 -16.43 10.89 -5.38
CA ALA A 119 -17.13 12.17 -5.36
C ALA A 119 -18.14 12.25 -4.21
N GLU A 120 -18.85 11.15 -3.93
CA GLU A 120 -19.71 11.06 -2.74
C GLU A 120 -18.89 11.17 -1.44
N ALA A 121 -17.76 10.45 -1.35
CA ALA A 121 -16.89 10.53 -0.17
C ALA A 121 -16.31 11.93 0.02
N TRP A 122 -15.89 12.59 -1.06
CA TRP A 122 -15.43 13.98 -1.01
C TRP A 122 -16.53 14.91 -0.48
N ARG A 123 -17.78 14.73 -0.95
CA ARG A 123 -18.93 15.52 -0.50
C ARG A 123 -19.17 15.34 0.99
N ASP A 124 -19.19 14.10 1.47
CA ASP A 124 -19.40 13.78 2.88
C ASP A 124 -18.31 14.38 3.78
N LEU A 125 -17.05 14.24 3.39
CA LEU A 125 -15.92 14.80 4.15
C LEU A 125 -15.78 16.32 4.00
N SER A 126 -16.47 16.93 3.03
CA SER A 126 -16.52 18.39 2.89
C SER A 126 -17.73 19.02 3.59
N ALA A 127 -18.64 18.21 4.15
CA ALA A 127 -19.85 18.70 4.81
C ALA A 127 -19.58 19.29 6.20
N ASN A 128 -18.46 18.93 6.84
CA ASN A 128 -18.06 19.38 8.16
C ASN A 128 -16.55 19.68 8.18
N GLU A 129 -16.15 20.79 8.81
CA GLU A 129 -14.75 21.18 8.97
C GLU A 129 -13.92 20.12 9.73
N GLU A 130 -14.56 19.36 10.63
CA GLU A 130 -13.92 18.28 11.39
C GLU A 130 -13.39 17.13 10.51
N TYR A 131 -13.88 16.99 9.28
CA TYR A 131 -13.50 15.90 8.37
C TYR A 131 -12.53 16.34 7.27
N LEU A 132 -12.07 17.60 7.28
CA LEU A 132 -11.18 18.12 6.24
C LEU A 132 -9.82 17.43 6.26
N ASP A 133 -9.32 17.05 7.45
CA ASP A 133 -8.08 16.28 7.58
C ASP A 133 -8.22 14.88 6.96
N ASP A 134 -9.35 14.18 7.20
CA ASP A 134 -9.66 12.89 6.57
C ASP A 134 -9.79 13.04 5.05
N ARG A 135 -10.44 14.11 4.57
CA ARG A 135 -10.57 14.42 3.15
C ARG A 135 -9.20 14.59 2.51
N ASP A 136 -8.34 15.38 3.13
CA ASP A 136 -7.01 15.69 2.62
C ASP A 136 -6.10 14.45 2.69
N GLU A 137 -6.22 13.61 3.72
CA GLU A 137 -5.55 12.30 3.78
C GLU A 137 -5.90 11.44 2.56
N TYR A 138 -7.18 11.41 2.18
CA TYR A 138 -7.63 10.59 1.07
C TYR A 138 -7.37 11.19 -0.31
N PHE A 139 -7.46 12.51 -0.47
CA PHE A 139 -7.64 13.11 -1.78
C PHE A 139 -6.68 14.26 -2.10
N ARG A 140 -5.83 14.71 -1.17
CA ARG A 140 -4.88 15.82 -1.42
C ARG A 140 -3.82 15.45 -2.46
N MET A 141 -3.41 14.20 -2.50
CA MET A 141 -2.38 13.67 -3.39
C MET A 141 -2.81 12.30 -3.94
N PRO A 142 -2.33 11.89 -5.12
CA PRO A 142 -2.62 10.57 -5.62
C PRO A 142 -2.09 9.47 -4.69
N VAL A 143 -2.92 8.48 -4.37
CA VAL A 143 -2.58 7.35 -3.49
C VAL A 143 -2.43 6.08 -4.32
N ARG A 144 -1.26 5.44 -4.27
CA ARG A 144 -1.02 4.20 -5.04
C ARG A 144 -1.80 3.03 -4.47
N LEU A 145 -2.65 2.41 -5.29
CA LEU A 145 -3.56 1.33 -4.88
C LEU A 145 -3.10 -0.06 -5.33
N SER A 146 -2.36 -0.15 -6.44
CA SER A 146 -1.94 -1.42 -7.04
C SER A 146 -0.67 -1.30 -7.89
N GLY A 147 -0.19 -2.41 -8.46
CA GLY A 147 0.97 -2.49 -9.35
C GLY A 147 2.11 -3.38 -8.84
N GLY A 148 1.97 -3.94 -7.63
CA GLY A 148 2.96 -4.80 -6.97
C GLY A 148 4.01 -4.01 -6.20
N PRO A 149 4.92 -4.68 -5.47
CA PRO A 149 6.03 -4.01 -4.80
C PRO A 149 7.00 -3.44 -5.83
N PHE A 150 7.64 -2.32 -5.49
CA PHE A 150 8.79 -1.87 -6.24
C PHE A 150 9.96 -2.83 -5.97
N PRO A 151 10.65 -3.33 -7.02
CA PRO A 151 11.87 -4.10 -6.82
C PRO A 151 12.92 -3.22 -6.15
N ASN A 152 13.58 -3.76 -5.12
CA ASN A 152 14.65 -3.09 -4.37
C ASN A 152 16.01 -3.78 -4.57
N LYS A 153 16.10 -4.72 -5.51
CA LYS A 153 17.34 -5.42 -5.84
C LYS A 153 17.47 -5.56 -7.35
N ALA A 154 18.64 -5.20 -7.88
CA ALA A 154 18.96 -5.38 -9.28
C ALA A 154 19.16 -6.86 -9.62
N ARG A 155 18.68 -7.27 -10.80
CA ARG A 155 18.93 -8.60 -11.33
C ARG A 155 20.26 -8.57 -12.08
N ASN A 156 21.36 -8.98 -11.44
CA ASN A 156 22.67 -8.95 -12.07
C ASN A 156 22.72 -9.94 -13.26
N PRO A 157 23.02 -9.48 -14.49
CA PRO A 157 23.07 -10.35 -15.67
C PRO A 157 24.25 -11.33 -15.64
N ARG A 158 25.23 -11.15 -14.75
CA ARG A 158 26.36 -12.06 -14.50
C ARG A 158 26.45 -12.36 -13.00
N ARG A 159 26.90 -13.57 -12.64
CA ARG A 159 27.31 -13.88 -11.26
C ARG A 159 28.54 -13.04 -10.91
N MET A 160 28.32 -11.80 -10.51
CA MET A 160 29.36 -10.92 -10.01
C MET A 160 29.66 -11.32 -8.57
N ALA A 161 30.94 -11.37 -8.21
CA ALA A 161 31.43 -11.73 -6.88
C ALA A 161 31.98 -10.51 -6.12
N GLY A 162 31.51 -9.30 -6.45
CA GLY A 162 31.94 -8.06 -5.80
C GLY A 162 31.09 -7.69 -4.57
N PRO A 163 31.37 -6.55 -3.93
CA PRO A 163 30.59 -6.06 -2.82
C PRO A 163 29.18 -5.65 -3.27
N THR A 164 28.21 -5.76 -2.36
CA THR A 164 26.88 -5.18 -2.55
C THR A 164 26.97 -3.67 -2.35
N ARG A 165 26.51 -2.90 -3.34
CA ARG A 165 26.41 -1.44 -3.30
C ARG A 165 24.95 -1.01 -3.41
N VAL A 166 24.65 0.23 -3.05
CA VAL A 166 23.34 0.84 -3.18
C VAL A 166 23.36 1.78 -4.38
N GLY A 167 22.38 1.62 -5.27
CA GLY A 167 22.09 2.54 -6.36
C GLY A 167 20.75 3.22 -6.15
N SER A 168 20.46 4.22 -6.97
CA SER A 168 19.18 4.94 -6.93
C SER A 168 18.64 5.25 -8.33
N VAL A 169 17.32 5.30 -8.45
CA VAL A 169 16.61 5.76 -9.65
C VAL A 169 15.55 6.79 -9.24
N VAL A 170 15.51 7.92 -9.94
CA VAL A 170 14.44 8.92 -9.80
C VAL A 170 13.50 8.79 -11.00
N ILE A 171 12.23 8.51 -10.72
CA ILE A 171 11.17 8.41 -11.72
C ILE A 171 10.30 9.66 -11.65
N ARG A 172 10.08 10.30 -12.80
CA ARG A 172 9.00 11.27 -13.02
C ARG A 172 7.80 10.56 -13.62
N TYR A 173 6.61 10.90 -13.16
CA TYR A 173 5.36 10.37 -13.69
C TYR A 173 4.21 11.35 -13.42
N ASP A 174 3.12 11.16 -14.15
CA ASP A 174 1.85 11.85 -13.91
C ASP A 174 0.81 10.82 -13.45
N VAL A 175 -0.24 11.27 -12.78
CA VAL A 175 -1.44 10.48 -12.50
C VAL A 175 -2.65 11.23 -13.06
N ASP A 176 -3.36 10.60 -13.98
CA ASP A 176 -4.57 11.19 -14.57
C ASP A 176 -5.79 11.09 -13.64
N ALA A 177 -6.86 11.78 -14.01
CA ALA A 177 -8.13 11.75 -13.30
C ALA A 177 -8.80 10.35 -13.25
N ASP A 178 -8.42 9.41 -14.11
CA ASP A 178 -8.86 8.01 -14.04
C ASP A 178 -8.01 7.16 -13.08
N GLY A 179 -6.97 7.74 -12.50
CA GLY A 179 -6.07 7.07 -11.57
C GLY A 179 -5.02 6.22 -12.26
N ARG A 180 -4.66 6.50 -13.52
CA ARG A 180 -3.61 5.80 -14.25
C ARG A 180 -2.34 6.63 -14.29
N ALA A 181 -1.20 5.94 -14.16
CA ALA A 181 0.08 6.58 -14.34
C ALA A 181 0.39 6.78 -15.82
N SER A 182 0.82 7.98 -16.18
CA SER A 182 1.27 8.36 -17.52
C SER A 182 2.60 9.13 -17.44
N ASN A 183 3.17 9.49 -18.58
CA ASN A 183 4.44 10.26 -18.68
C ASN A 183 5.60 9.72 -17.81
N VAL A 184 5.64 8.40 -17.64
CA VAL A 184 6.63 7.70 -16.81
C VAL A 184 7.99 7.75 -17.48
N ALA A 185 8.93 8.49 -16.88
CA ALA A 185 10.28 8.68 -17.37
C ALA A 185 11.31 8.60 -16.24
N VAL A 186 12.51 8.13 -16.57
CA VAL A 186 13.67 8.16 -15.66
C VAL A 186 14.32 9.55 -15.77
N VAL A 187 14.50 10.20 -14.64
CA VAL A 187 15.18 11.51 -14.55
C VAL A 187 16.64 11.34 -14.17
N GLU A 188 16.93 10.44 -13.24
CA GLU A 188 18.27 10.15 -12.71
C GLU A 188 18.36 8.64 -12.47
N SER A 189 19.51 8.05 -12.74
CA SER A 189 19.78 6.64 -12.44
C SER A 189 21.26 6.40 -12.25
N GLU A 190 21.61 5.88 -11.08
CA GLU A 190 22.99 5.58 -10.72
C GLU A 190 23.09 4.27 -9.91
N PRO A 191 23.75 3.21 -10.43
CA PRO A 191 24.24 3.09 -11.82
C PRO A 191 23.10 2.84 -12.80
N SER A 192 23.30 3.27 -14.04
CA SER A 192 22.31 3.09 -15.11
C SER A 192 22.21 1.65 -15.63
N GLY A 193 21.04 1.27 -16.13
CA GLY A 193 20.77 0.03 -16.86
C GLY A 193 20.42 -1.18 -15.99
N LEU A 194 20.18 -0.97 -14.69
CA LEU A 194 19.91 -2.07 -13.74
C LEU A 194 18.44 -2.17 -13.32
N MET A 195 17.72 -1.05 -13.28
CA MET A 195 16.43 -0.97 -12.57
C MET A 195 15.35 -0.19 -13.31
N GLU A 196 15.73 0.68 -14.23
CA GLU A 196 14.88 1.62 -14.97
C GLU A 196 13.65 0.94 -15.57
N ASP A 197 13.86 -0.13 -16.36
CA ASP A 197 12.76 -0.84 -17.00
C ASP A 197 11.84 -1.52 -15.99
N SER A 198 12.42 -2.09 -14.93
CA SER A 198 11.66 -2.78 -13.89
C SER A 198 10.78 -1.81 -13.10
N LEU A 199 11.31 -0.64 -12.74
CA LEU A 199 10.61 0.41 -12.00
C LEU A 199 9.58 1.10 -12.87
N THR A 200 9.94 1.55 -14.07
CA THR A 200 9.00 2.20 -15.01
C THR A 200 7.85 1.27 -15.36
N SER A 201 8.10 -0.03 -15.52
CA SER A 201 7.04 -1.02 -15.71
C SER A 201 6.11 -1.13 -14.51
N VAL A 202 6.59 -0.93 -13.27
CA VAL A 202 5.74 -0.90 -12.06
C VAL A 202 4.80 0.30 -12.13
N TYR A 203 5.32 1.48 -12.45
CA TYR A 203 4.49 2.67 -12.61
C TYR A 203 3.42 2.49 -13.67
N ARG A 204 3.78 2.08 -14.89
CA ARG A 204 2.84 1.93 -16.03
C ARG A 204 1.67 0.99 -15.76
N ARG A 205 1.84 -0.02 -14.89
CA ARG A 205 0.76 -0.96 -14.51
C ARG A 205 0.09 -0.63 -13.17
N SER A 206 0.54 0.41 -12.47
CA SER A 206 -0.03 0.82 -11.19
C SER A 206 -1.33 1.59 -11.41
N ALA A 207 -2.27 1.43 -10.48
CA ALA A 207 -3.46 2.27 -10.38
C ALA A 207 -3.41 3.09 -9.08
N TYR A 208 -4.01 4.26 -9.12
CA TYR A 208 -3.97 5.27 -8.07
C TYR A 208 -5.37 5.79 -7.79
N ARG A 209 -5.66 6.10 -6.54
CA ARG A 209 -6.73 7.04 -6.23
C ARG A 209 -6.25 8.42 -6.69
N PRO A 210 -6.95 9.12 -7.59
CA PRO A 210 -6.49 10.40 -8.09
C PRO A 210 -6.63 11.48 -7.01
N ARG A 211 -5.93 12.60 -7.22
CA ARG A 211 -6.14 13.81 -6.44
C ARG A 211 -7.50 14.41 -6.80
N PHE A 212 -8.20 14.95 -5.81
CA PHE A 212 -9.44 15.70 -6.05
C PHE A 212 -9.27 17.17 -5.71
N VAL A 213 -9.97 18.01 -6.47
CA VAL A 213 -10.13 19.45 -6.21
C VAL A 213 -11.59 19.79 -6.52
N ASN A 214 -12.26 20.46 -5.58
CA ASN A 214 -13.67 20.84 -5.70
C ASN A 214 -14.64 19.68 -6.00
N GLY A 215 -14.31 18.46 -5.55
CA GLY A 215 -15.15 17.27 -5.76
C GLY A 215 -14.90 16.53 -7.08
N ASP A 216 -14.02 17.06 -7.93
CA ASP A 216 -13.65 16.43 -9.18
C ASP A 216 -12.21 15.87 -9.13
N PRO A 217 -11.97 14.68 -9.72
CA PRO A 217 -10.63 14.16 -9.88
C PRO A 217 -9.87 15.01 -10.91
N ILE A 218 -8.61 15.35 -10.60
CA ILE A 218 -7.75 16.13 -11.47
C ILE A 218 -6.46 15.40 -11.81
N ASP A 219 -5.93 15.69 -12.99
CA ASP A 219 -4.59 15.25 -13.38
C ASP A 219 -3.55 15.88 -12.45
N THR A 220 -2.59 15.08 -12.01
CA THR A 220 -1.45 15.51 -11.19
C THR A 220 -0.17 15.20 -11.94
N THR A 221 0.53 16.25 -12.36
CA THR A 221 1.72 16.13 -13.21
C THR A 221 3.02 16.29 -12.41
N ASP A 222 4.13 15.87 -13.02
CA ASP A 222 5.49 16.08 -12.54
C ASP A 222 5.76 15.50 -11.14
N LEU A 223 5.09 14.39 -10.79
CA LEU A 223 5.37 13.67 -9.55
C LEU A 223 6.76 13.03 -9.66
N LEU A 224 7.55 13.16 -8.59
CA LEU A 224 8.88 12.58 -8.49
C LEU A 224 8.93 11.53 -7.39
N SER A 225 9.58 10.40 -7.69
CA SER A 225 9.82 9.35 -6.69
C SER A 225 11.22 8.79 -6.84
N ARG A 226 11.99 8.84 -5.74
CA ARG A 226 13.31 8.21 -5.63
C ARG A 226 13.17 6.79 -5.10
N HIS A 227 13.83 5.85 -5.76
CA HIS A 227 13.90 4.43 -5.41
C HIS A 227 15.35 4.06 -5.16
N GLU A 228 15.63 3.47 -4.01
CA GLU A 228 16.93 2.88 -3.72
C GLU A 228 16.89 1.37 -3.98
N PHE A 229 18.01 0.82 -4.44
CA PHE A 229 18.13 -0.59 -4.70
C PHE A 229 19.53 -1.11 -4.43
N SER A 230 19.64 -2.38 -4.03
CA SER A 230 20.93 -3.04 -3.90
C SER A 230 21.35 -3.70 -5.21
N TYR A 231 22.62 -3.61 -5.58
CA TYR A 231 23.22 -4.34 -6.70
C TYR A 231 24.60 -4.87 -6.32
N VAL A 232 25.14 -5.82 -7.10
CA VAL A 232 26.52 -6.30 -6.89
C VAL A 232 27.41 -5.64 -7.92
N ALA A 233 28.40 -4.88 -7.46
CA ALA A 233 29.37 -4.24 -8.33
C ALA A 233 30.38 -5.26 -8.87
N ALA A 234 31.07 -4.93 -9.97
CA ALA A 234 32.29 -5.62 -10.32
C ALA A 234 33.30 -5.47 -9.18
N ALA A 235 34.09 -6.52 -8.90
CA ALA A 235 35.30 -6.33 -8.11
C ALA A 235 36.21 -5.39 -8.91
N ASP A 236 36.58 -4.27 -8.32
CA ASP A 236 37.49 -3.31 -8.93
C ASP A 236 38.82 -4.03 -9.23
N ALA A 237 39.42 -3.79 -10.40
CA ALA A 237 40.68 -4.43 -10.78
C ALA A 237 41.85 -4.04 -9.84
N ASP A 238 41.70 -2.95 -9.09
CA ASP A 238 42.67 -2.42 -8.12
C ASP A 238 42.67 -3.14 -6.76
N ASP A 239 41.67 -3.98 -6.47
CA ASP A 239 41.62 -4.75 -5.21
C ASP A 239 42.37 -6.09 -5.30
N ARG A 240 43.05 -6.35 -6.43
CA ARG A 240 44.09 -7.38 -6.51
C ARG A 240 45.36 -6.77 -5.93
N GLY A 241 45.41 -6.71 -4.60
CA GLY A 241 46.57 -6.24 -3.86
C GLY A 241 47.88 -6.76 -4.45
N GLU A 242 48.85 -5.86 -4.55
CA GLU A 242 50.25 -6.17 -4.77
C GLU A 242 50.61 -7.42 -3.98
N LEU A 243 50.81 -8.54 -4.68
CA LEU A 243 51.48 -9.68 -4.09
C LEU A 243 52.87 -9.17 -3.69
N PRO A 244 53.27 -9.24 -2.41
CA PRO A 244 54.62 -8.85 -2.02
C PRO A 244 55.58 -9.68 -2.85
N GLN A 245 56.44 -9.01 -3.63
CA GLN A 245 57.50 -9.69 -4.33
C GLN A 245 58.36 -10.43 -3.30
N PRO A 246 58.70 -11.71 -3.51
CA PRO A 246 59.57 -12.42 -2.58
C PRO A 246 60.90 -11.68 -2.54
N GLU A 247 61.19 -11.11 -1.38
CA GLU A 247 62.46 -10.47 -1.07
C GLU A 247 63.55 -11.53 -1.25
N VAL A 248 64.38 -11.36 -2.28
CA VAL A 248 65.49 -12.27 -2.57
C VAL A 248 66.57 -11.95 -1.54
N ASP A 249 66.50 -12.63 -0.39
CA ASP A 249 67.55 -12.63 0.62
C ASP A 249 68.82 -13.23 -0.01
N ARG A 250 69.73 -12.35 -0.47
CA ARG A 250 71.10 -12.72 -0.84
C ARG A 250 71.99 -12.67 0.40
N GLY A 251 71.65 -13.50 1.39
CA GLY A 251 72.48 -13.80 2.54
C GLY A 251 73.69 -14.65 2.13
N ARG A 252 74.83 -13.99 1.93
CA ARG A 252 76.17 -14.56 1.76
C ARG A 252 76.49 -15.50 2.94
N LEU A 253 76.67 -16.79 2.66
CA LEU A 253 77.26 -17.75 3.62
C LEU A 253 78.79 -17.56 3.63
N GLU A 254 79.30 -16.85 4.64
CA GLU A 254 80.72 -16.92 4.99
C GLU A 254 80.97 -18.22 5.77
N ARG A 255 81.92 -19.02 5.28
CA ARG A 255 82.48 -20.16 6.02
C ARG A 255 83.67 -19.71 6.86
N PRO A 256 83.78 -20.15 8.11
CA PRO A 256 85.07 -20.29 8.77
C PRO A 256 85.50 -21.78 8.85
N GLY A 257 86.81 -22.03 8.67
CA GLY A 257 87.50 -23.27 9.09
C GLY A 257 87.46 -23.46 10.61
N ASP A 258 87.85 -24.59 11.19
CA ASP A 258 88.70 -25.72 10.78
C ASP A 258 88.03 -27.06 11.12
#